data_AF-A0A9E3SDS6-F1
#
_entry.id   AF-A0A9E3SDS6-F1
#
_cell.length_a   1.000
_cell.length_b   1.000
_cell.length_c   1.000
_cell.angle_alpha   90.00
_cell.angle_beta   90.00
_cell.angle_gamma   90.00
#
_symmetry.space_group_name_H-M   'P 1'
#
loop_
_entity.id
_entity.type
_entity.pdbx_description
1 polymer ?
#
loop_
_entity_poly.entity_id
_entity_poly.type
_entity_poly.pdbx_seq_one_letter_code
_entity_poly.pdbx_strand_id
1 'polypeptide(L)'
;TMLIENLKKGKAEAYYRADIDDEILAKLSLLRIEYFMHSDLITTEELHSNKFFTEVFKYHLFGIISKKGWQYIQNNHPEFITTESK
;
A
#
# COMPACT_ATOMS: atom_id res chain seq x y z
N THR A 1 -7.38 -0.12 -15.03
CA THR A 1 -7.83 0.59 -13.82
C THR A 1 -6.66 1.36 -13.30
N MET A 2 -6.91 2.48 -12.62
CA MET A 2 -5.83 3.30 -12.05
C MET A 2 -4.88 2.48 -11.15
N LEU A 3 -5.37 1.45 -10.45
CA LEU A 3 -4.51 0.53 -9.69
C LEU A 3 -3.55 -0.29 -10.56
N ILE A 4 -4.03 -0.94 -11.61
CA ILE A 4 -3.18 -1.76 -12.50
C ILE A 4 -2.13 -0.88 -13.18
N GLU A 5 -2.52 0.31 -13.63
CA GLU A 5 -1.60 1.27 -14.26
C GLU A 5 -0.51 1.75 -13.29
N ASN A 6 -0.87 1.99 -12.03
CA ASN A 6 0.08 2.35 -10.99
C ASN A 6 1.10 1.22 -10.73
N LEU A 7 0.63 -0.03 -10.61
CA LEU A 7 1.50 -1.19 -10.41
C LEU A 7 2.47 -1.39 -11.59
N LYS A 8 1.95 -1.33 -12.84
CA LYS A 8 2.75 -1.43 -14.06
C LYS A 8 3.79 -0.31 -14.15
N LYS A 9 3.42 0.93 -13.83
CA LYS A 9 4.34 2.07 -13.82
C LYS A 9 5.44 1.87 -12.79
N GLY A 10 5.11 1.54 -11.55
CA GLY A 10 6.10 1.34 -10.50
C GLY A 10 7.06 0.19 -10.79
N LYS A 11 6.60 -0.86 -11.48
CA LYS A 11 7.50 -1.91 -12.03
C LYS A 11 8.41 -1.40 -13.12
N ALA A 12 7.89 -0.67 -14.10
CA ALA A 12 8.68 -0.12 -15.20
C ALA A 12 9.77 0.84 -14.69
N GLU A 13 9.48 1.56 -13.62
CA GLU A 13 10.43 2.45 -12.93
C GLU A 13 11.29 1.70 -11.87
N ALA A 14 11.11 0.40 -11.72
CA ALA A 14 11.77 -0.47 -10.75
C ALA A 14 11.55 -0.10 -9.27
N TYR A 15 10.59 0.76 -8.95
CA TYR A 15 10.19 1.07 -7.56
C TYR A 15 9.36 -0.05 -6.94
N TYR A 16 8.61 -0.79 -7.74
CA TYR A 16 7.87 -1.98 -7.31
C TYR A 16 8.56 -3.26 -7.77
N ARG A 17 8.28 -4.33 -7.04
CA ARG A 17 8.77 -5.68 -7.28
C ARG A 17 8.39 -6.17 -8.67
N ALA A 18 9.35 -6.74 -9.41
CA ALA A 18 9.11 -7.27 -10.75
C ALA A 18 8.32 -8.59 -10.73
N ASP A 19 8.36 -9.33 -9.63
CA ASP A 19 7.82 -10.70 -9.48
C ASP A 19 6.36 -10.75 -8.99
N ILE A 20 5.74 -9.60 -8.72
CA ILE A 20 4.31 -9.55 -8.36
C ILE A 20 3.45 -9.70 -9.62
N ASP A 21 2.23 -10.20 -9.48
CA ASP A 21 1.24 -10.20 -10.55
C ASP A 21 0.34 -8.96 -10.40
N ASP A 22 0.35 -8.07 -11.40
CA ASP A 22 -0.35 -6.78 -11.33
C ASP A 22 -1.87 -6.95 -11.33
N GLU A 23 -2.38 -7.97 -12.02
CA GLU A 23 -3.82 -8.23 -12.08
C GLU A 23 -4.32 -8.81 -10.76
N ILE A 24 -3.59 -9.78 -10.22
CA ILE A 24 -3.94 -10.39 -8.93
C ILE A 24 -3.89 -9.34 -7.82
N LEU A 25 -2.83 -8.53 -7.74
CA LEU A 25 -2.73 -7.53 -6.69
C LEU A 25 -3.75 -6.40 -6.84
N ALA A 26 -4.05 -5.95 -8.06
CA ALA A 26 -5.10 -4.95 -8.25
C ALA A 26 -6.48 -5.48 -7.84
N LYS A 27 -6.80 -6.73 -8.18
CA LYS A 27 -8.05 -7.40 -7.75
C LYS A 27 -8.09 -7.55 -6.23
N LEU A 28 -7.00 -8.00 -5.61
CA LEU A 28 -6.91 -8.14 -4.15
C LEU A 28 -7.10 -6.79 -3.44
N SER A 29 -6.50 -5.71 -3.94
CA SER A 29 -6.69 -4.37 -3.40
C SER A 29 -8.14 -3.90 -3.52
N LEU A 30 -8.80 -4.17 -4.66
CA LEU A 30 -10.21 -3.82 -4.84
C LEU A 30 -11.12 -4.61 -3.89
N LEU A 31 -10.90 -5.92 -3.76
CA LEU A 31 -11.65 -6.78 -2.83
C LEU A 31 -11.53 -6.30 -1.38
N ARG A 32 -10.33 -5.84 -0.98
CA ARG A 32 -10.11 -5.27 0.37
C ARG A 32 -10.88 -3.97 0.57
N ILE A 33 -10.84 -3.07 -0.40
CA ILE A 33 -11.59 -1.79 -0.35
C ILE A 33 -13.09 -2.07 -0.25
N GLU A 34 -13.61 -2.97 -1.09
CA GLU A 34 -15.03 -3.36 -1.07
C GLU A 34 -15.42 -3.99 0.27
N TYR A 35 -14.58 -4.88 0.81
CA TYR A 35 -14.81 -5.49 2.12
C TYR A 35 -14.81 -4.47 3.25
N PHE A 36 -13.89 -3.49 3.25
CA PHE A 36 -13.89 -2.43 4.27
C PHE A 36 -15.17 -1.60 4.28
N MET A 37 -15.85 -1.47 3.15
CA MET A 37 -17.12 -0.74 3.06
C MET A 37 -18.33 -1.55 3.56
N HIS A 38 -18.21 -2.86 3.71
CA HIS A 38 -19.35 -3.77 3.97
C HIS A 38 -19.14 -4.65 5.21
N SER A 39 -17.98 -4.57 5.85
CA SER A 39 -17.61 -5.39 6.99
C SER A 39 -18.01 -4.75 8.31
N ASP A 40 -18.59 -5.54 9.20
CA ASP A 40 -18.85 -5.14 10.59
C ASP A 40 -17.62 -5.33 11.51
N LEU A 41 -16.49 -5.83 10.97
CA LEU A 41 -15.26 -6.04 11.74
C LEU A 41 -14.54 -4.73 12.07
N ILE A 42 -14.83 -3.65 11.35
CA ILE A 42 -14.16 -2.36 11.45
C ILE A 42 -15.25 -1.30 11.52
N THR A 43 -15.23 -0.48 12.56
CA THR A 43 -16.17 0.62 12.68
C THR A 43 -15.86 1.72 11.65
N THR A 44 -16.87 2.52 11.29
CA THR A 44 -16.66 3.69 10.44
C THR A 44 -15.62 4.65 11.03
N GLU A 45 -15.60 4.82 12.35
CA GLU A 45 -14.59 5.64 13.05
C GLU A 45 -13.17 5.08 12.86
N GLU A 46 -12.97 3.78 13.03
CA GLU A 46 -11.68 3.14 12.80
C GLU A 46 -11.22 3.28 11.34
N LEU A 47 -12.12 3.08 10.38
CA LEU A 47 -11.82 3.22 8.95
C LEU A 47 -11.35 4.64 8.59
N HIS A 48 -11.92 5.66 9.24
CA HIS A 48 -11.52 7.06 9.06
C HIS A 48 -10.34 7.49 9.94
N SER A 49 -9.87 6.63 10.84
CA SER A 49 -8.74 6.96 11.70
C SER A 49 -7.43 7.01 10.91
N ASN A 50 -6.61 8.01 11.21
CA ASN A 50 -5.27 8.13 10.61
C ASN A 50 -4.43 6.87 10.90
N LYS A 51 -4.53 6.34 12.12
CA LYS A 51 -3.81 5.14 12.54
C LYS A 51 -4.12 3.93 11.64
N PHE A 52 -5.41 3.64 11.43
CA PHE A 52 -5.83 2.52 10.60
C PHE A 52 -5.38 2.71 9.14
N PHE A 53 -5.65 3.88 8.57
CA PHE A 53 -5.27 4.19 7.19
C PHE A 53 -3.76 4.06 6.97
N THR A 54 -2.96 4.65 7.87
CA THR A 54 -1.49 4.60 7.81
C THR A 54 -0.98 3.17 7.90
N GLU A 55 -1.53 2.35 8.78
CA GLU A 55 -1.09 0.97 8.94
C GLU A 55 -1.44 0.10 7.72
N VAL A 56 -2.65 0.22 7.18
CA VAL A 56 -3.07 -0.47 5.95
C VAL A 56 -2.23 -0.03 4.75
N PHE A 57 -1.95 1.28 4.64
CA PHE A 57 -1.09 1.82 3.59
C PHE A 57 0.32 1.27 3.68
N LYS A 58 0.94 1.29 4.88
CA LYS A 58 2.29 0.73 5.10
C LYS A 58 2.34 -0.76 4.76
N TYR A 59 1.36 -1.54 5.20
CA TYR A 59 1.25 -2.95 4.87
C TYR A 59 1.20 -3.19 3.36
N HIS A 60 0.39 -2.41 2.64
CA HIS A 60 0.32 -2.49 1.18
C HIS A 60 1.64 -2.10 0.51
N LEU A 61 2.18 -0.94 0.88
CA LEU A 61 3.42 -0.38 0.33
C LEU A 61 4.58 -1.37 0.50
N PHE A 62 4.80 -1.88 1.70
CA PHE A 62 5.88 -2.82 2.01
C PHE A 62 5.71 -4.18 1.35
N GLY A 63 4.48 -4.57 0.99
CA GLY A 63 4.22 -5.78 0.22
C GLY A 63 4.67 -5.69 -1.25
N ILE A 64 4.70 -4.48 -1.83
CA ILE A 64 4.89 -4.28 -3.28
C ILE A 64 6.20 -3.61 -3.67
N ILE A 65 6.86 -2.85 -2.79
CA ILE A 65 8.09 -2.13 -3.14
C ILE A 65 9.28 -3.06 -3.36
N SER A 66 10.13 -2.70 -4.31
CA SER A 66 11.43 -3.34 -4.54
C SER A 66 12.49 -2.82 -3.57
N LYS A 67 13.74 -3.31 -3.69
CA LYS A 67 14.89 -2.73 -2.98
C LYS A 67 15.12 -1.25 -3.34
N LYS A 68 14.93 -0.87 -4.60
CA LYS A 68 15.03 0.54 -5.04
C LYS A 68 13.88 1.35 -4.43
N GLY A 69 12.67 0.79 -4.41
CA GLY A 69 11.52 1.39 -3.72
C GLY A 69 11.77 1.64 -2.24
N TRP A 70 12.31 0.64 -1.54
CA TRP A 70 12.68 0.75 -0.13
C TRP A 70 13.69 1.88 0.12
N GLN A 71 14.77 1.95 -0.66
CA GLN A 71 15.77 3.01 -0.54
C GLN A 71 15.17 4.40 -0.81
N TYR A 72 14.27 4.50 -1.80
CA TYR A 72 13.57 5.75 -2.07
C TYR A 72 12.72 6.21 -0.88
N ILE A 73 11.92 5.31 -0.30
CA ILE A 73 11.12 5.62 0.90
C ILE A 73 12.02 6.00 2.07
N GLN A 74 13.12 5.28 2.31
CA GLN A 74 14.04 5.59 3.40
C GLN A 74 14.65 7.00 3.29
N ASN A 75 14.96 7.43 2.07
CA ASN A 75 15.61 8.72 1.85
C ASN A 75 14.64 9.90 1.78
N ASN A 76 13.40 9.68 1.34
CA ASN A 76 12.45 10.77 1.03
C ASN A 76 11.22 10.78 1.95
N HIS A 77 10.86 9.62 2.50
CA HIS A 77 9.66 9.40 3.32
C HIS A 77 9.95 8.51 4.54
N PRO A 78 10.92 8.89 5.39
CA PRO A 78 11.30 8.09 6.56
C PRO A 78 10.15 7.88 7.55
N GLU A 79 9.12 8.74 7.54
CA GLU A 79 7.91 8.64 8.36
C GLU A 79 7.14 7.32 8.19
N PHE A 80 7.27 6.65 7.04
CA PHE A 80 6.66 5.34 6.84
C PHE A 80 7.48 4.19 7.43
N ILE A 81 8.76 4.41 7.73
CA ILE A 81 9.70 3.38 8.23
C ILE A 81 9.88 3.49 9.74
N THR A 82 10.18 4.69 10.24
CA THR A 82 10.51 4.89 11.66
C THR A 82 9.23 5.00 12.48
N THR A 83 9.11 4.18 13.52
CA THR A 83 8.03 4.23 14.53
C THR A 83 8.20 5.36 15.56
N GLU A 84 9.14 6.28 15.37
CA GLU A 84 9.31 7.39 16.30
C GLU A 84 8.33 8.51 15.98
N SER A 85 7.23 8.53 16.73
CA SER A 85 6.45 9.73 16.99
C SER A 85 7.39 10.84 17.46
N LYS A 86 7.51 11.91 16.69
CA LYS A 86 7.81 13.21 17.29
C LYS A 86 6.52 13.82 17.82
#